data_AF-A0A9E2IXT3-F1
#
_entry.id   AF-A0A9E2IXT3-F1
#
_cell.length_a   1.000
_cell.length_b   1.000
_cell.length_c   1.000
_cell.angle_alpha   90.00
_cell.angle_beta   90.00
_cell.angle_gamma   90.00
#
_symmetry.space_group_name_H-M   'P 1'
#
loop_
_entity.id
_entity.type
_entity.pdbx_description
1 polymer ?
#
loop_
_entity_poly.entity_id
_entity_poly.type
_entity_poly.pdbx_seq_one_letter_code
_entity_poly.pdbx_strand_id
1 'polypeptide(L)'
;AFLEDPLTGKLKPEFRKEKVLSAILEFKIREDQLEQVVGQLQPVLAEVDTVVSWGLATRFAEDGTLPVRSRLEALGVPARPNAKINMGLGRPIVEP
;
A
#
# COMPACT_ATOMS: atom_id res chain seq x y z
N ALA A 1 12.07 15.76 -8.89
CA ALA A 1 11.57 14.38 -8.68
C ALA A 1 12.73 13.46 -8.31
N PHE A 2 12.54 12.57 -7.33
CA PHE A 2 13.52 11.60 -6.81
C PHE A 2 13.75 10.39 -7.73
N LEU A 3 12.75 10.10 -8.57
CA LEU A 3 12.79 9.01 -9.54
C LEU A 3 13.42 9.50 -10.86
N GLU A 4 14.30 8.68 -11.42
CA GLU A 4 14.81 8.78 -12.78
C GLU A 4 13.74 8.30 -13.78
N ASP A 5 13.05 7.22 -13.43
CA ASP A 5 11.94 6.66 -14.19
C ASP A 5 10.75 6.38 -13.26
N PRO A 6 9.68 7.18 -13.34
CA PRO A 6 8.48 6.99 -12.54
C PRO A 6 7.72 5.70 -12.82
N LEU A 7 7.84 5.13 -14.03
CA LEU A 7 7.11 3.91 -14.41
C LEU A 7 7.72 2.69 -13.73
N THR A 8 9.05 2.60 -13.70
CA THR A 8 9.77 1.49 -13.07
C THR A 8 10.07 1.74 -11.59
N GLY A 9 9.91 2.98 -11.11
CA GLY A 9 10.32 3.37 -9.76
C GLY A 9 11.84 3.50 -9.59
N LYS A 10 12.59 3.59 -10.68
CA LYS A 10 14.05 3.68 -10.63
C LYS A 10 14.47 5.00 -9.98
N LEU A 11 15.15 4.92 -8.83
CA LEU A 11 15.73 6.07 -8.14
C LEU A 11 16.95 6.60 -8.88
N LYS A 12 17.09 7.94 -8.90
CA LYS A 12 18.28 8.58 -9.46
C LYS A 12 19.55 8.18 -8.69
N PRO A 13 20.69 7.95 -9.38
CA PRO A 13 21.90 7.42 -8.75
C PRO A 13 22.41 8.24 -7.56
N GLU A 14 22.26 9.57 -7.60
CA GLU A 14 22.71 10.48 -6.55
C GLU A 14 22.01 10.25 -5.20
N PHE A 15 20.79 9.70 -5.18
CA PHE A 15 20.04 9.45 -3.95
C PHE A 15 20.21 8.03 -3.39
N ARG A 16 20.83 7.09 -4.14
CA ARG A 16 20.90 5.68 -3.73
C ARG A 16 21.82 5.39 -2.54
N LYS A 17 22.70 6.34 -2.20
CA LYS A 17 23.67 6.21 -1.09
C LYS A 17 23.33 7.07 0.12
N GLU A 18 22.19 7.75 0.07
CA GLU A 18 21.70 8.53 1.20
C GLU A 18 21.20 7.62 2.32
N LYS A 19 21.43 8.03 3.56
CA LYS A 19 20.92 7.32 4.74
C LYS A 19 19.55 7.90 5.09
N VAL A 20 18.55 7.03 5.19
CA VAL A 20 17.21 7.39 5.66
C VAL A 20 16.87 6.61 6.91
N LEU A 21 16.19 7.26 7.86
CA LEU A 21 15.71 6.59 9.07
C LEU A 21 14.51 5.68 8.76
N SER A 22 13.64 6.13 7.86
CA SER A 22 12.47 5.37 7.39
C SER A 22 12.12 5.79 5.96
N ALA A 23 11.53 4.88 5.19
CA ALA A 23 11.00 5.14 3.87
C ALA A 23 9.63 4.47 3.74
N ILE A 24 8.70 5.13 3.04
CA ILE A 24 7.37 4.62 2.76
C ILE A 24 7.19 4.61 1.24
N LEU A 25 6.84 3.46 0.70
CA LEU A 25 6.41 3.31 -0.69
C LEU A 25 4.90 3.10 -0.71
N GLU A 26 4.17 4.04 -1.30
CA GLU A 26 2.72 3.96 -1.47
C GLU A 26 2.38 4.01 -2.96
N PHE A 27 1.50 3.10 -3.40
CA PHE A 27 1.00 3.06 -4.76
C PHE A 27 -0.45 2.56 -4.79
N LYS A 28 -1.15 2.91 -5.86
CA LYS A 28 -2.52 2.47 -6.10
C LYS A 28 -2.50 1.25 -7.01
N ILE A 29 -3.37 0.31 -6.71
CA ILE A 29 -3.65 -0.84 -7.56
C ILE A 29 -5.14 -0.84 -7.90
N ARG A 30 -5.49 -1.50 -9.01
CA ARG A 30 -6.89 -1.84 -9.22
C ARG A 30 -7.27 -3.01 -8.33
N GLU A 31 -8.56 -3.10 -8.02
CA GLU A 31 -9.08 -4.12 -7.10
C GLU A 31 -8.91 -5.55 -7.64
N ASP A 32 -8.96 -5.74 -8.97
CA ASP A 32 -8.73 -7.03 -9.65
C ASP A 32 -7.26 -7.50 -9.57
N GLN A 33 -6.33 -6.62 -9.17
CA GLN A 33 -4.90 -6.93 -9.09
C GLN A 33 -4.43 -7.36 -7.69
N LEU A 34 -5.32 -7.38 -6.69
CA LEU A 34 -4.95 -7.61 -5.30
C LEU A 34 -4.13 -8.90 -5.12
N GLU A 35 -4.61 -10.03 -5.60
CA GLU A 35 -3.98 -11.34 -5.43
C GLU A 35 -2.61 -11.38 -6.13
N GLN A 36 -2.56 -10.85 -7.36
CA GLN A 36 -1.32 -10.77 -8.13
C GLN A 36 -0.27 -9.94 -7.39
N VAL A 37 -0.66 -8.75 -6.92
CA VAL A 37 0.25 -7.81 -6.26
C VAL A 37 0.72 -8.37 -4.92
N VAL A 38 -0.19 -8.88 -4.09
CA VAL A 38 0.18 -9.48 -2.80
C VAL A 38 1.09 -10.69 -2.99
N GLY A 39 0.80 -11.54 -3.98
CA GLY A 39 1.63 -12.71 -4.31
C GLY A 39 3.04 -12.35 -4.78
N GLN A 40 3.21 -11.23 -5.49
CA GLN A 40 4.53 -10.72 -5.89
C GLN A 40 5.23 -9.95 -4.77
N LEU A 41 4.47 -9.26 -3.92
CA LEU A 41 5.01 -8.41 -2.86
C LEU A 41 5.65 -9.26 -1.76
N GLN A 42 5.00 -10.35 -1.32
CA GLN A 42 5.51 -11.20 -0.23
C GLN A 42 6.95 -11.69 -0.43
N PRO A 43 7.36 -12.30 -1.57
CA PRO A 43 8.74 -12.73 -1.76
C PRO A 43 9.70 -11.55 -1.83
N VAL A 44 9.33 -10.44 -2.49
CA VAL A 44 10.17 -9.23 -2.55
C VAL A 44 10.43 -8.67 -1.14
N LEU A 45 9.41 -8.62 -0.29
CA LEU A 45 9.57 -8.15 1.09
C LEU A 45 10.49 -9.05 1.93
N ALA A 46 10.58 -10.33 1.62
CA ALA A 46 11.49 -11.26 2.30
C ALA A 46 12.96 -11.06 1.91
N GLU A 47 13.24 -10.41 0.77
CA GLU A 47 14.59 -10.12 0.28
C GLU A 47 15.14 -8.77 0.77
N VAL A 48 14.30 -7.91 1.36
CA VAL A 48 14.73 -6.60 1.85
C VAL A 48 15.48 -6.76 3.18
N ASP A 49 16.71 -6.26 3.25
CA ASP A 49 17.54 -6.24 4.47
C ASP A 49 17.10 -5.13 5.46
N THR A 50 15.83 -5.18 5.87
CA THR A 50 15.25 -4.29 6.90
C THR A 50 13.92 -4.85 7.42
N VAL A 51 13.38 -4.23 8.47
CA VAL A 51 12.02 -4.52 8.90
C VAL A 51 11.04 -3.77 8.00
N VAL A 52 10.17 -4.52 7.32
CA VAL A 52 9.09 -3.95 6.51
C VAL A 52 7.73 -4.16 7.19
N SER A 53 6.97 -3.08 7.31
CA SER A 53 5.53 -3.13 7.58
C SER A 53 4.80 -2.66 6.34
N TRP A 54 3.73 -3.36 5.96
CA TRP A 54 2.87 -2.99 4.85
C TRP A 54 1.41 -3.02 5.26
N GLY A 55 0.56 -2.35 4.49
CA GLY A 55 -0.87 -2.29 4.72
C GLY A 55 -1.61 -1.85 3.45
N LEU A 56 -2.94 -1.95 3.50
CA LEU A 56 -3.81 -1.56 2.40
C LEU A 56 -4.76 -0.46 2.86
N ALA A 57 -4.80 0.64 2.12
CA ALA A 57 -5.84 1.65 2.23
C ALA A 57 -6.99 1.28 1.28
N THR A 58 -8.13 0.86 1.84
CA THR A 58 -9.31 0.45 1.08
C THR A 58 -10.54 1.21 1.55
N ARG A 59 -11.60 1.18 0.74
CA ARG A 59 -12.89 1.79 1.07
C ARG A 59 -13.88 0.69 1.43
N PHE A 60 -14.77 1.00 2.35
CA PHE A 60 -15.95 0.17 2.57
C PHE A 60 -16.83 0.21 1.33
N ALA A 61 -17.46 -0.93 1.03
CA ALA A 61 -18.54 -0.98 0.06
C ALA A 61 -19.78 -0.23 0.61
N GLU A 62 -20.73 0.08 -0.27
CA GLU A 62 -21.94 0.83 0.11
C GLU A 62 -22.79 0.12 1.17
N ASP A 63 -22.74 -1.21 1.21
CA ASP A 63 -23.39 -2.05 2.20
C ASP A 63 -22.66 -2.11 3.57
N GLY A 64 -21.57 -1.35 3.71
CA GLY A 64 -20.74 -1.31 4.92
C GLY A 64 -19.79 -2.50 5.08
N THR A 65 -19.68 -3.37 4.08
CA THR A 65 -18.72 -4.48 4.10
C THR A 65 -17.31 -4.02 3.69
N LEU A 66 -16.31 -4.85 3.98
CA LEU A 66 -14.93 -4.63 3.56
C LEU A 66 -14.41 -5.86 2.78
N PRO A 67 -14.75 -5.99 1.48
CA PRO A 67 -14.51 -7.20 0.69
C PRO A 67 -13.05 -7.66 0.63
N VAL A 68 -12.10 -6.74 0.75
CA VAL A 68 -10.66 -7.06 0.77
C VAL A 68 -10.29 -8.03 1.90
N ARG A 69 -11.04 -8.08 3.01
CA ARG A 69 -10.71 -8.94 4.16
C ARG A 69 -10.76 -10.42 3.81
N SER A 70 -11.83 -10.90 3.18
CA SER A 70 -11.98 -12.32 2.82
C SER A 70 -10.97 -12.72 1.75
N ARG A 71 -10.62 -11.80 0.84
CA ARG A 71 -9.58 -12.03 -0.18
C ARG A 71 -8.19 -12.16 0.43
N LEU A 72 -7.84 -11.30 1.40
CA LEU A 72 -6.57 -11.42 2.14
C LEU A 72 -6.51 -12.71 2.97
N GLU A 73 -7.61 -13.10 3.60
CA GLU A 73 -7.71 -14.34 4.35
C GLU A 73 -7.47 -15.56 3.45
N ALA A 74 -8.05 -15.58 2.24
CA ALA A 74 -7.80 -16.61 1.23
C ALA A 74 -6.33 -16.67 0.76
N LEU A 75 -5.59 -15.56 0.85
CA LEU A 75 -4.15 -15.49 0.57
C LEU A 75 -3.28 -15.82 1.80
N GLY A 76 -3.88 -16.20 2.93
CA GLY A 76 -3.16 -16.46 4.18
C GLY A 76 -2.62 -15.21 4.86
N VAL A 77 -3.12 -14.02 4.50
CA VAL A 77 -2.72 -12.74 5.10
C VAL A 77 -3.75 -12.32 6.15
N PRO A 78 -3.44 -12.41 7.46
CA PRO A 78 -4.41 -12.08 8.50
C PRO A 78 -4.63 -10.56 8.58
N ALA A 79 -5.87 -10.12 8.38
CA ALA A 79 -6.28 -8.74 8.62
C ALA A 79 -6.60 -8.53 10.11
N ARG A 80 -5.82 -7.67 10.79
CA ARG A 80 -6.06 -7.36 12.21
C ARG A 80 -7.25 -6.39 12.37
N PRO A 81 -8.00 -6.45 13.49
CA PRO A 81 -9.18 -5.60 13.69
C PRO A 81 -8.85 -4.11 13.93
N ASN A 82 -7.63 -3.79 14.35
CA ASN A 82 -7.17 -2.45 14.74
C ASN A 82 -6.82 -1.55 13.55
N ALA A 83 -7.78 -1.34 12.65
CA ALA A 83 -7.63 -0.46 11.48
C ALA A 83 -7.82 1.02 11.83
N LYS A 84 -7.13 1.90 11.09
CA LYS A 84 -7.39 3.35 11.08
C LYS A 84 -8.55 3.63 10.13
N ILE A 85 -9.73 3.85 10.69
CA ILE A 85 -10.94 4.15 9.89
C ILE A 85 -11.07 5.65 9.69
N ASN A 86 -11.19 6.08 8.43
CA ASN A 86 -11.58 7.43 8.08
C ASN A 86 -13.10 7.46 7.86
N MET A 87 -13.80 8.26 8.67
CA MET A 87 -15.27 8.36 8.62
C MET A 87 -15.80 9.25 7.49
N GLY A 88 -14.92 9.89 6.71
CA GLY A 88 -15.32 10.76 5.60
C GLY A 88 -16.02 12.05 6.03
N LEU A 89 -15.85 12.48 7.27
CA LEU A 89 -16.52 13.69 7.81
C LEU A 89 -15.94 15.01 7.29
N GLY A 90 -14.74 14.97 6.68
CA GLY A 90 -14.13 16.13 6.05
C GLY A 90 -14.85 16.47 4.75
N ARG A 91 -15.64 17.54 4.77
CA ARG A 91 -16.22 18.15 3.57
C ARG A 91 -15.39 19.37 3.18
N PRO A 92 -14.87 19.46 1.95
CA PRO A 92 -14.17 20.66 1.52
C PRO A 92 -15.17 21.84 1.54
N ILE A 93 -14.76 22.97 2.12
CA ILE A 93 -15.58 24.19 2.19
C ILE A 93 -15.73 24.83 0.80
N VAL A 94 -14.80 24.51 -0.11
CA VAL A 94 -14.78 24.94 -1.52
C VAL A 94 -14.52 23.70 -2.36
N GLU A 95 -15.42 23.37 -3.28
CA GLU A 95 -15.22 22.29 -4.25
C GLU A 95 -14.20 22.73 -5.32
N PRO A 96 -13.37 21.81 -5.84
CA PRO A 96 -12.42 22.10 -6.92
C PRO A 96 -13.09 22.42 -8.26
#